data_AF-A0A6N0A5A9-F1
#
_entry.id   AF-A0A6N0A5A9-F1
#
_cell.length_a   1.000
_cell.length_b   1.000
_cell.length_c   1.000
_cell.angle_alpha   90.00
_cell.angle_beta   90.00
_cell.angle_gamma   90.00
#
_symmetry.space_group_name_H-M   'P 1'
#
loop_
_entity.id
_entity.type
_entity.pdbx_description
1 polymer ?
#
loop_
_entity_poly.entity_id
_entity_poly.type
_entity_poly.pdbx_seq_one_letter_code
_entity_poly.pdbx_strand_id
1 'polypeptide(L)' 'PNAYILYRKDRHRLVKAGRPDIHNNEISQILGRAWNKESADVRLKYKIRADEIS' A
#
# COMPACT_ATOMS: atom_id res chain seq x y z
N PRO A 1 12.97 0.01 -5.75
CA PRO A 1 11.61 0.61 -5.61
C PRO A 1 11.25 0.80 -4.11
N ASN A 2 10.29 1.63 -3.70
CA ASN A 2 9.93 1.75 -2.27
C ASN A 2 8.85 0.73 -1.86
N ALA A 3 9.04 0.04 -0.73
CA ALA A 3 8.10 -0.93 -0.14
C ALA A 3 6.65 -0.41 -0.06
N TYR A 4 6.47 0.86 0.30
CA TYR A 4 5.16 1.49 0.36
C TYR A 4 4.50 1.62 -1.02
N ILE A 5 5.28 1.85 -2.07
CA ILE A 5 4.77 1.99 -3.44
C ILE A 5 4.23 0.64 -3.95
N LEU A 6 4.91 -0.47 -3.63
CA LEU A 6 4.41 -1.82 -3.91
C LEU A 6 3.11 -2.10 -3.13
N TYR A 7 3.13 -1.85 -1.82
CA TYR A 7 1.95 -2.00 -0.96
C TYR A 7 0.74 -1.22 -1.47
N ARG A 8 0.96 0.03 -1.88
CA ARG A 8 -0.07 0.90 -2.44
C ARG A 8 -0.61 0.34 -3.75
N LYS A 9 0.26 -0.10 -4.67
CA LYS A 9 -0.15 -0.62 -5.99
C LYS A 9 -1.06 -1.86 -5.84
N ASP A 10 -0.72 -2.76 -4.93
CA ASP A 10 -1.53 -3.96 -4.66
C ASP A 10 -2.92 -3.60 -4.13
N ARG A 11 -2.99 -2.70 -3.14
CA ARG A 11 -4.24 -2.41 -2.42
C ARG A 11 -5.09 -1.31 -3.04
N HIS A 12 -4.50 -0.46 -3.88
CA HIS A 12 -5.22 0.63 -4.54
C HIS A 12 -6.43 0.12 -5.33
N ARG A 13 -6.26 -0.99 -6.06
CA ARG A 13 -7.34 -1.61 -6.82
C ARG A 13 -8.47 -2.11 -5.92
N LEU A 14 -8.15 -2.69 -4.77
CA LEU A 14 -9.12 -3.18 -3.79
C LEU A 14 -9.93 -2.03 -3.17
N VAL A 15 -9.25 -0.96 -2.76
CA VAL A 15 -9.91 0.23 -2.18
C VAL A 15 -10.84 0.88 -3.21
N LYS A 16 -10.38 1.04 -4.45
CA LYS A 16 -11.19 1.62 -5.52
C LYS A 16 -12.35 0.73 -5.95
N ALA A 17 -12.19 -0.60 -5.88
CA ALA A 17 -13.29 -1.53 -6.16
C ALA A 17 -14.37 -1.47 -5.07
N GLY A 18 -14.00 -1.35 -3.80
CA GLY A 18 -14.97 -1.22 -2.70
C GLY A 18 -15.60 0.18 -2.59
N ARG A 19 -14.91 1.22 -3.07
CA ARG A 19 -15.37 2.61 -3.05
C ARG A 19 -15.03 3.28 -4.38
N PRO A 20 -15.84 3.11 -5.44
CA PRO A 20 -15.53 3.67 -6.76
C PRO A 20 -15.50 5.20 -6.78
N ASP A 21 -16.20 5.86 -5.86
CA ASP A 21 -16.28 7.33 -5.73
C ASP A 21 -15.15 7.96 -4.90
N ILE A 22 -14.20 7.14 -4.43
CA ILE A 22 -13.10 7.65 -3.61
C ILE A 22 -12.02 8.33 -4.46
N HIS A 23 -11.57 9.50 -4.01
CA HIS A 23 -10.49 10.22 -4.68
C HIS A 23 -9.12 9.60 -4.42
N ASN A 24 -8.21 9.74 -5.38
CA ASN A 24 -6.83 9.22 -5.27
C ASN A 24 -6.08 9.78 -4.03
N ASN A 25 -6.40 11.01 -3.61
CA ASN A 25 -5.84 11.59 -2.39
C ASN A 25 -6.27 10.78 -1.15
N GLU A 26 -7.54 10.38 -1.09
CA GLU A 26 -8.10 9.68 0.05
C GLU A 26 -7.59 8.25 0.12
N ILE A 27 -7.46 7.59 -1.04
CA ILE A 27 -6.80 6.28 -1.13
C ILE A 27 -5.39 6.36 -0.55
N SER A 28 -4.66 7.42 -0.86
CA SER A 28 -3.28 7.59 -0.39
C SER A 28 -3.24 7.85 1.12
N GLN A 29 -4.18 8.61 1.67
CA GLN A 29 -4.31 8.78 3.11
C GLN A 29 -4.71 7.49 3.84
N ILE A 30 -5.69 6.75 3.32
CA ILE A 30 -6.15 5.47 3.90
C ILE A 30 -5.03 4.45 3.89
N LEU A 31 -4.36 4.27 2.75
CA LEU A 31 -3.26 3.31 2.61
C LEU A 31 -2.03 3.72 3.41
N GLY A 32 -1.75 5.01 3.54
CA GLY A 32 -0.68 5.51 4.42
C GLY A 32 -0.97 5.24 5.89
N ARG A 33 -2.23 5.45 6.34
CA ARG A 33 -2.66 5.09 7.70
C ARG A 33 -2.63 3.58 7.93
N ALA A 34 -3.09 2.79 6.97
CA ALA A 34 -3.04 1.34 7.03
C ALA A 34 -1.60 0.84 7.11
N TRP A 35 -0.70 1.33 6.28
CA TRP A 35 0.72 0.98 6.31
C TRP A 35 1.40 1.23 7.66
N ASN A 36 1.09 2.37 8.31
CA ASN A 36 1.59 2.67 9.64
C ASN A 36 1.03 1.74 10.72
N LYS A 37 -0.23 1.31 10.58
CA LYS A 37 -0.88 0.34 11.48
C LYS A 37 -0.55 -1.11 11.19
N GLU A 38 0.01 -1.40 10.02
CA GLU A 38 0.32 -2.76 9.60
C GLU A 38 1.42 -3.37 10.46
N SER A 39 1.44 -4.70 10.55
CA SER A 39 2.43 -5.42 11.34
C SER A 39 3.84 -5.31 10.75
N ALA A 40 4.85 -5.45 11.60
CA ALA A 40 6.25 -5.40 11.19
C ALA A 40 6.58 -6.44 10.11
N ASP A 41 6.01 -7.65 10.21
CA ASP A 41 6.17 -8.73 9.23
C ASP A 41 5.67 -8.35 7.83
N VAL A 42 4.52 -7.69 7.75
CA VAL A 42 3.98 -7.24 6.46
C VAL A 42 4.88 -6.17 5.86
N ARG A 43 5.31 -5.20 6.67
CA ARG A 43 6.25 -4.17 6.20
C ARG A 43 7.57 -4.78 5.72
N LEU A 44 8.09 -5.77 6.45
CA LEU A 44 9.32 -6.48 6.10
C LEU A 44 9.15 -7.26 4.79
N LYS A 45 8.04 -7.98 4.60
CA LYS A 45 7.72 -8.68 3.35
C LYS A 45 7.73 -7.75 2.15
N TYR A 46 7.12 -6.57 2.27
CA TYR A 46 7.12 -5.57 1.21
C TYR A 46 8.49 -4.91 1.02
N LYS A 47 9.28 -4.77 2.09
CA LYS A 47 10.66 -4.29 2.02
C LYS A 47 11.56 -5.26 1.24
N ILE A 48 11.51 -6.55 1.55
CA ILE A 48 12.25 -7.60 0.84
C ILE A 48 11.85 -7.61 -0.64
N ARG A 49 10.55 -7.64 -0.95
CA ARG A 49 10.08 -7.57 -2.35
C ARG A 49 10.53 -6.31 -3.07
N ALA A 50 10.61 -5.18 -2.37
CA ALA A 50 11.06 -3.93 -2.96
C ALA A 50 12.56 -3.90 -3.25
N ASP A 51 13.33 -4.61 -2.43
CA ASP A 51 14.77 -4.84 -2.56
C ASP A 51 15.07 -5.82 -3.71
N GLU A 52 14.31 -6.92 -3.82
CA GLU A 52 14.42 -7.91 -4.90
C GLU A 52 14.11 -7.35 -6.31
N ILE A 53 13.27 -6.32 -6.39
CA ILE A 53 12.90 -5.65 -7.65
C ILE A 53 13.86 -4.47 -7.94
N SER A 54 14.76 -4.14 -7.01
CA SER A 54 15.71 -3.02 -7.16
C SER A 54 17.01 -3.44 -7.83
#